data_AF-A0A268A7R6-F1
#
_entry.id   AF-A0A268A7R6-F1
#
_cell.length_a   1.000
_cell.length_b   1.000
_cell.length_c   1.000
_cell.angle_alpha   90.00
_cell.angle_beta   90.00
_cell.angle_gamma   90.00
#
_symmetry.space_group_name_H-M   'P 1'
#
loop_
_entity.id
_entity.type
_entity.pdbx_description
1 polymer ?
#
loop_
_entity_poly.entity_id
_entity_poly.type
_entity_poly.pdbx_seq_one_letter_code
_entity_poly.pdbx_strand_id
1 'polypeptide(L)'
;MNDKEHEIQKILRGKFLKGPIKMDDNSIGINNFSGDAKSAYYELYGPDSIFRLIVMQPSDNLYTSHFVGKNHLLFLLIEEEQVKGGFVSFDKDLFLEIRKTFSHLREEQIRELYELWDGYGKSHYNQLIDDLNI
;
A
#
# COMPACT_ATOMS: atom_id res chain seq x y z
N MET A 1 12.46 -10.62 22.40
CA MET A 1 11.24 -10.15 21.71
C MET A 1 11.52 -9.86 20.22
N ASN A 2 12.51 -10.52 19.60
CA ASN A 2 13.12 -10.08 18.33
C ASN A 2 12.81 -11.01 17.13
N ASP A 3 12.47 -12.28 17.38
CA ASP A 3 12.32 -13.27 16.30
C ASP A 3 11.01 -13.13 15.50
N LYS A 4 9.93 -12.68 16.15
CA LYS A 4 8.61 -12.56 15.49
C LYS A 4 8.52 -11.38 14.52
N GLU A 5 9.15 -10.25 14.83
CA GLU A 5 9.22 -9.09 13.92
C GLU A 5 10.06 -9.42 12.68
N HIS A 6 11.20 -10.09 12.86
CA HIS A 6 12.03 -10.57 11.76
C HIS A 6 11.29 -11.58 10.87
N GLU A 7 10.53 -12.51 11.46
CA GLU A 7 9.70 -13.45 10.72
C GLU A 7 8.61 -12.74 9.90
N ILE A 8 7.91 -11.77 10.50
CA ILE A 8 6.89 -10.98 9.78
C ILE A 8 7.54 -10.23 8.61
N GLN A 9 8.67 -9.55 8.82
CA GLN A 9 9.37 -8.86 7.74
C GLN A 9 9.86 -9.80 6.63
N LYS A 10 10.32 -11.00 6.99
CA LYS A 10 10.74 -12.03 6.02
C LYS A 10 9.56 -12.55 5.21
N ILE A 11 8.40 -12.76 5.84
CA ILE A 11 7.16 -13.15 5.17
C ILE A 11 6.69 -12.04 4.20
N LEU A 12 6.75 -10.78 4.64
CA LEU A 12 6.37 -9.65 3.81
C LEU A 12 7.30 -9.54 2.58
N ARG A 13 8.63 -9.60 2.77
CA ARG A 13 9.59 -9.58 1.65
C ARG A 13 9.41 -10.75 0.68
N GLY A 14 9.16 -11.97 1.20
CA GLY A 14 9.03 -13.16 0.35
C GLY A 14 7.76 -13.21 -0.49
N LYS A 15 6.64 -12.68 0.03
CA LYS A 15 5.35 -12.64 -0.68
C LYS A 15 5.22 -11.46 -1.64
N PHE A 16 5.86 -10.34 -1.30
CA PHE A 16 5.64 -9.04 -1.93
C PHE A 16 6.87 -8.49 -2.67
N LEU A 17 7.76 -9.34 -3.17
CA LEU A 17 8.86 -8.92 -4.07
C LEU A 17 8.94 -9.73 -5.39
N LYS A 18 7.88 -10.44 -5.79
CA LYS A 18 7.82 -11.16 -7.08
C LYS A 18 6.88 -10.45 -8.06
N GLY A 19 7.37 -9.41 -8.73
CA GLY A 19 6.60 -8.69 -9.74
C GLY A 19 7.48 -8.20 -10.89
N PRO A 20 6.87 -7.73 -11.99
CA PRO A 20 7.53 -7.60 -13.28
C PRO A 20 8.56 -6.47 -13.30
N ILE A 21 9.71 -6.80 -13.91
CA ILE A 21 10.86 -5.91 -14.12
C ILE A 21 10.61 -5.11 -15.41
N LYS A 22 9.94 -3.96 -15.35
CA LYS A 22 10.04 -2.94 -16.41
C LYS A 22 9.89 -1.54 -15.81
N MET A 23 10.96 -0.76 -15.94
CA MET A 23 11.13 0.60 -15.43
C MET A 23 11.49 1.54 -16.58
N ASP A 24 11.06 2.81 -16.47
CA ASP A 24 11.60 3.94 -17.24
C ASP A 24 12.30 4.89 -16.23
N ASP A 25 13.55 5.24 -16.52
CA ASP A 25 14.55 5.82 -15.59
C ASP A 25 14.29 7.28 -15.13
N ASN A 26 13.07 7.82 -15.25
CA ASN A 26 12.77 9.23 -14.96
C ASN A 26 11.37 9.49 -14.35
N SER A 27 10.72 8.47 -13.79
CA SER A 27 9.25 8.47 -13.73
C SER A 27 8.68 8.63 -12.32
N ILE A 28 7.96 9.73 -12.07
CA ILE A 28 7.00 9.82 -10.96
C ILE A 28 5.91 8.76 -11.19
N GLY A 29 5.59 7.96 -10.17
CA GLY A 29 4.56 6.91 -10.25
C GLY A 29 4.95 5.58 -9.59
N ILE A 30 4.49 4.45 -10.16
CA ILE A 30 4.82 3.11 -9.67
C ILE A 30 6.17 2.68 -10.25
N ASN A 31 7.19 2.65 -9.40
CA ASN A 31 8.55 2.27 -9.78
C ASN A 31 8.76 0.75 -9.71
N ASN A 32 8.20 0.10 -8.71
CA ASN A 32 8.20 -1.35 -8.56
C ASN A 32 6.87 -1.80 -7.96
N PHE A 33 6.39 -2.98 -8.35
CA PHE A 33 5.25 -3.60 -7.70
C PHE A 33 5.41 -5.12 -7.61
N SER A 34 4.72 -5.74 -6.68
CA SER A 34 4.38 -7.16 -6.79
C SER A 34 3.22 -7.56 -5.90
N GLY A 35 2.58 -8.69 -6.20
CA GLY A 35 1.43 -9.18 -5.44
C GLY A 35 0.32 -9.65 -6.36
N ASP A 36 -0.91 -9.61 -5.84
CA ASP A 36 -2.14 -10.07 -6.50
C ASP A 36 -3.32 -9.12 -6.21
N ALA A 37 -4.52 -9.49 -6.69
CA ALA A 37 -5.76 -8.75 -6.47
C ALA A 37 -6.07 -8.46 -4.99
N LYS A 38 -5.60 -9.32 -4.08
CA LYS A 38 -5.94 -9.22 -2.65
C LYS A 38 -4.89 -8.44 -1.89
N SER A 39 -3.64 -8.42 -2.36
CA SER A 39 -2.55 -7.78 -1.67
C SER A 39 -1.41 -7.43 -2.63
N ALA A 40 -0.99 -6.16 -2.63
CA ALA A 40 0.06 -5.66 -3.50
C ALA A 40 1.03 -4.78 -2.73
N TYR A 41 2.32 -4.95 -2.99
CA TYR A 41 3.37 -4.01 -2.65
C TYR A 41 3.63 -3.08 -3.81
N TYR A 42 3.83 -1.81 -3.46
CA TYR A 42 4.19 -0.73 -4.34
C TYR A 42 5.43 -0.02 -3.80
N GLU A 43 6.34 0.31 -4.69
CA GLU A 43 7.32 1.36 -4.49
C GLU A 43 6.89 2.56 -5.34
N LEU A 44 6.36 3.59 -4.69
CA LEU A 44 5.84 4.80 -5.32
C LEU A 44 6.91 5.90 -5.26
N TYR A 45 7.35 6.38 -6.41
CA TYR A 45 8.35 7.45 -6.53
C TYR A 45 7.62 8.77 -6.77
N GLY A 46 7.74 9.69 -5.83
CA GLY A 46 7.35 11.08 -6.00
C GLY A 46 8.55 11.97 -6.30
N PRO A 47 8.32 13.27 -6.48
CA PRO A 47 9.39 14.24 -6.71
C PRO A 47 10.40 14.32 -5.57
N ASP A 48 9.95 14.15 -4.31
CA ASP A 48 10.78 14.37 -3.12
C ASP A 48 10.88 13.12 -2.22
N SER A 49 9.96 12.15 -2.38
CA SER A 49 9.86 10.99 -1.51
C SER A 49 9.72 9.66 -2.27
N ILE A 50 10.15 8.57 -1.62
CA ILE A 50 9.87 7.20 -2.05
C ILE A 50 9.00 6.53 -0.98
N PHE A 51 7.81 6.08 -1.35
CA PHE A 51 6.90 5.38 -0.45
C PHE A 51 6.86 3.88 -0.77
N ARG A 52 7.19 3.05 0.20
CA ARG A 52 7.08 1.59 0.11
C ARG A 52 5.79 1.16 0.80
N LEU A 53 4.74 0.95 0.00
CA LEU A 53 3.37 0.76 0.47
C LEU A 53 2.88 -0.66 0.17
N ILE A 54 2.42 -1.38 1.18
CA ILE A 54 1.62 -2.60 1.00
C ILE A 54 0.15 -2.22 1.14
N VAL A 55 -0.66 -2.61 0.16
CA VAL A 55 -2.11 -2.41 0.14
C VAL A 55 -2.80 -3.76 0.09
N MET A 56 -3.75 -4.01 0.99
CA MET A 56 -4.45 -5.29 1.09
C MET A 56 -5.95 -5.13 1.27
N GLN A 57 -6.72 -6.02 0.63
CA GLN A 57 -8.13 -6.19 0.91
C GLN A 57 -8.32 -6.75 2.33
N PRO A 58 -9.37 -6.32 3.05
CA PRO A 58 -9.85 -7.01 4.23
C PRO A 58 -10.14 -8.46 3.86
N SER A 59 -9.58 -9.40 4.62
CA SER A 59 -9.83 -10.84 4.44
C SER A 59 -10.56 -11.38 5.66
N ASP A 60 -11.29 -12.48 5.52
CA ASP A 60 -12.00 -13.09 6.64
C ASP A 60 -11.07 -13.69 7.71
N ASN A 61 -9.79 -13.86 7.39
CA ASN A 61 -8.78 -14.37 8.31
C ASN A 61 -8.12 -13.28 9.18
N LEU A 62 -8.18 -12.02 8.73
CA LEU A 62 -8.03 -10.89 9.64
C LEU A 62 -9.44 -10.59 10.18
N TYR A 63 -9.57 -10.20 11.44
CA TYR A 63 -10.85 -9.82 12.07
C TYR A 63 -11.55 -8.59 11.42
N THR A 64 -11.30 -8.29 10.14
CA THR A 64 -11.49 -6.97 9.52
C THR A 64 -12.71 -6.92 8.60
N SER A 65 -13.12 -8.04 7.99
CA SER A 65 -14.31 -8.05 7.12
C SER A 65 -15.60 -7.71 7.88
N HIS A 66 -15.69 -8.09 9.16
CA HIS A 66 -16.87 -7.85 10.00
C HIS A 66 -16.97 -6.44 10.59
N PHE A 67 -15.86 -5.72 10.73
CA PHE A 67 -15.82 -4.43 11.46
C PHE A 67 -15.44 -3.24 10.59
N VAL A 68 -14.69 -3.47 9.50
CA VAL A 68 -14.18 -2.40 8.64
C VAL A 68 -14.95 -2.34 7.32
N GLY A 69 -15.62 -3.42 6.91
CA GLY A 69 -16.44 -3.44 5.69
C GLY A 69 -15.62 -3.43 4.39
N LYS A 70 -16.28 -3.70 3.26
CA LYS A 70 -15.63 -3.94 1.95
C LYS A 70 -15.04 -2.68 1.29
N ASN A 71 -15.41 -1.49 1.77
CA ASN A 71 -14.98 -0.21 1.20
C ASN A 71 -13.69 0.34 1.83
N HIS A 72 -12.95 -0.51 2.52
CA HIS A 72 -11.67 -0.16 3.11
C HIS A 72 -10.57 -1.05 2.58
N LEU A 73 -9.36 -0.51 2.51
CA LEU A 73 -8.14 -1.29 2.31
C LEU A 73 -7.19 -1.03 3.47
N LEU A 74 -6.40 -2.05 3.81
CA LEU A 74 -5.31 -1.92 4.76
C LEU A 74 -4.10 -1.34 4.03
N PHE A 75 -3.67 -0.16 4.44
CA PHE A 75 -2.47 0.51 3.94
C PHE A 75 -1.36 0.36 4.96
N LEU A 76 -0.20 -0.15 4.56
CA LEU A 76 0.97 -0.35 5.41
C LEU A 76 2.19 0.28 4.74
N LEU A 77 2.76 1.32 5.34
CA LEU A 77 4.03 1.91 4.94
C LEU A 77 5.18 1.18 5.61
N ILE A 78 6.18 0.82 4.81
CA ILE A 78 7.46 0.29 5.26
C ILE A 78 8.46 1.45 5.34
N GLU A 79 8.88 1.77 6.55
CA GLU A 79 9.82 2.85 6.83
C GLU A 79 10.97 2.29 7.66
N GLU A 80 12.19 2.37 7.12
CA GLU A 80 13.40 1.83 7.75
C GLU A 80 13.21 0.36 8.17
N GLU A 81 12.94 0.11 9.46
CA GLU A 81 12.72 -1.20 10.07
C GLU A 81 11.32 -1.35 10.69
N GLN A 82 10.41 -0.40 10.45
CA GLN A 82 9.06 -0.39 10.99
C GLN A 82 8.02 -0.51 9.88
N VAL A 83 6.88 -1.10 10.23
CA VAL A 83 5.68 -1.10 9.39
C VAL A 83 4.60 -0.35 10.15
N LYS A 84 4.17 0.79 9.59
CA LYS A 84 3.10 1.61 10.16
C LYS A 84 1.93 1.61 9.21
N GLY A 85 0.70 1.68 9.73
CA GLY A 85 -0.46 1.74 8.87
C GLY A 85 -1.76 1.46 9.55
N GLY A 86 -2.79 1.29 8.73
CA GLY A 86 -4.17 1.18 9.17
C GLY A 86 -5.15 1.14 8.00
N PHE A 87 -6.43 1.09 8.34
CA PHE A 87 -7.50 1.02 7.36
C PHE A 87 -7.80 2.40 6.80
N VAL A 88 -7.88 2.47 5.48
CA VAL A 88 -8.25 3.67 4.73
C VAL A 88 -9.61 3.43 4.09
N SER A 89 -10.57 4.30 4.39
CA SER A 89 -11.93 4.26 3.82
C SER A 89 -11.99 5.02 2.50
N PHE A 90 -12.55 4.40 1.46
CA PHE A 90 -12.76 5.05 0.16
C PHE A 90 -14.10 5.79 0.04
N ASP A 91 -15.00 5.63 1.01
CA ASP A 91 -16.27 6.37 1.08
C ASP A 91 -16.10 7.78 1.68
N LYS A 92 -14.88 8.09 2.16
CA LYS A 92 -14.54 9.36 2.80
C LYS A 92 -13.48 10.08 1.98
N ASP A 93 -13.17 11.31 2.40
CA ASP A 93 -12.04 12.06 1.86
C ASP A 93 -10.74 11.27 2.09
N LEU A 94 -10.16 10.81 0.98
CA LEU A 94 -9.01 9.91 0.99
C LEU A 94 -7.76 10.57 1.58
N PHE A 95 -7.56 11.86 1.30
CA PHE A 95 -6.43 12.61 1.87
C PHE A 95 -6.54 12.68 3.40
N LEU A 96 -7.74 12.96 3.93
CA LEU A 96 -7.97 12.98 5.37
C LEU A 96 -7.78 11.59 6.01
N GLU A 97 -8.22 10.52 5.35
CA GLU A 97 -8.02 9.16 5.86
C GLU A 97 -6.55 8.75 5.84
N ILE A 98 -5.80 9.04 4.77
CA ILE A 98 -4.34 8.82 4.71
C ILE A 98 -3.64 9.63 5.81
N ARG A 99 -4.02 10.89 6.02
CA ARG A 99 -3.48 11.75 7.09
C ARG A 99 -3.71 11.17 8.48
N LYS A 100 -4.89 10.61 8.75
CA LYS A 100 -5.18 9.96 10.05
C LYS A 100 -4.35 8.70 10.23
N THR A 101 -4.31 7.85 9.20
CA THR A 101 -3.58 6.57 9.23
C THR A 101 -2.08 6.76 9.39
N PHE A 102 -1.52 7.81 8.76
CA PHE A 102 -0.09 8.11 8.78
C PHE A 102 0.20 9.46 9.44
N SER A 103 -0.39 9.69 10.61
CA SER A 103 -0.28 10.96 11.35
C SER A 103 1.15 11.39 11.73
N HIS A 104 2.13 10.49 11.59
CA HIS A 104 3.55 10.78 11.80
C HIS A 104 4.24 11.41 10.59
N LEU A 105 3.64 11.36 9.40
CA LEU A 105 4.18 12.00 8.20
C LEU A 105 3.87 13.50 8.20
N ARG A 106 4.75 14.28 7.57
CA ARG A 106 4.51 15.70 7.31
C ARG A 106 3.41 15.89 6.26
N GLU A 107 2.75 17.05 6.27
CA GLU A 107 1.63 17.30 5.37
C GLU A 107 2.01 17.20 3.88
N GLU A 108 3.23 17.65 3.52
CA GLU A 108 3.75 17.56 2.16
C GLU A 108 3.89 16.09 1.73
N GLN A 109 4.37 15.22 2.61
CA GLN A 109 4.52 13.78 2.34
C GLN A 109 3.17 13.08 2.27
N ILE A 110 2.20 13.49 3.09
CA ILE A 110 0.82 12.98 2.99
C ILE A 110 0.20 13.35 1.66
N ARG A 111 0.41 14.60 1.20
CA ARG A 111 -0.10 15.09 -0.08
C ARG A 111 0.53 14.32 -1.24
N GLU A 112 1.84 14.14 -1.22
CA GLU A 112 2.57 13.39 -2.24
C GLU A 112 2.12 11.91 -2.28
N LEU A 113 2.00 11.24 -1.12
CA LEU A 113 1.50 9.87 -1.05
C LEU A 113 0.06 9.75 -1.57
N TYR A 114 -0.81 10.70 -1.22
CA TYR A 114 -2.17 10.77 -1.74
C TYR A 114 -2.20 10.91 -3.27
N GLU A 115 -1.43 11.84 -3.83
CA GLU A 115 -1.36 12.09 -5.28
C GLU A 115 -0.80 10.87 -6.03
N LEU A 116 0.25 10.23 -5.50
CA LEU A 116 0.83 9.03 -6.08
C LEU A 116 -0.15 7.85 -6.06
N TRP A 117 -0.88 7.69 -4.95
CA TRP A 117 -1.89 6.64 -4.86
C TRP A 117 -3.07 6.91 -5.80
N ASP A 118 -3.66 8.12 -5.76
CA ASP A 118 -4.84 8.44 -6.55
C ASP A 118 -4.53 8.47 -8.06
N GLY A 119 -3.35 8.98 -8.44
CA GLY A 119 -2.91 9.06 -9.83
C GLY A 119 -2.42 7.75 -10.43
N TYR A 120 -1.83 6.85 -9.63
CA TYR A 120 -1.19 5.63 -10.14
C TYR A 120 -1.63 4.37 -9.41
N GLY A 121 -1.41 4.30 -8.10
CA GLY A 121 -1.59 3.07 -7.30
C GLY A 121 -3.01 2.51 -7.36
N LYS A 122 -4.02 3.39 -7.26
CA LYS A 122 -5.44 3.04 -7.24
C LYS A 122 -5.91 2.39 -8.52
N SER A 123 -5.62 3.01 -9.67
CA SER A 123 -6.01 2.47 -10.98
C SER A 123 -5.37 1.11 -11.22
N HIS A 124 -4.08 0.98 -10.92
CA HIS A 124 -3.36 -0.28 -11.06
C HIS A 124 -3.93 -1.36 -10.14
N TYR A 125 -4.21 -1.01 -8.89
CA TYR A 125 -4.80 -1.95 -7.93
C TYR A 125 -6.19 -2.44 -8.37
N ASN A 126 -7.02 -1.57 -8.92
CA ASN A 126 -8.32 -1.96 -9.48
C ASN A 126 -8.17 -2.92 -10.67
N GLN A 127 -7.20 -2.69 -11.56
CA GLN A 127 -6.90 -3.60 -12.67
C GLN A 127 -6.49 -4.99 -12.17
N LEU A 128 -5.65 -5.06 -11.14
CA LEU A 128 -5.29 -6.34 -10.52
C LEU A 128 -6.51 -7.12 -10.01
N ILE A 129 -7.51 -6.42 -9.48
CA ILE A 129 -8.77 -7.03 -9.02
C ILE A 129 -9.58 -7.57 -10.21
N ASP A 130 -9.69 -6.79 -11.28
CA ASP A 130 -10.50 -7.13 -12.45
C ASP A 130 -9.91 -8.30 -13.27
N ASP A 131 -8.58 -8.37 -13.41
CA ASP A 131 -7.89 -9.43 -14.16
C ASP A 131 -8.08 -10.85 -13.57
N LEU A 132 -8.55 -10.97 -12.33
CA LEU A 132 -8.82 -12.23 -11.65
C LEU A 132 -10.32 -12.60 -11.61
N ASN A 133 -11.20 -11.73 -12.08
CA ASN A 133 -12.64 -11.98 -12.21
C ASN A 133 -13.04 -12.49 -13.61
N ILE A 134 -12.06 -12.83 -14.45
CA ILE A 134 -12.22 -13.45 -15.78
C ILE A 134 -11.98 -14.95 -15.69
#